data_AF-A0A3A4XTD5-F1
#
_entry.id   AF-A0A3A4XTD5-F1
#
_cell.length_a   1.000
_cell.length_b   1.000
_cell.length_c   1.000
_cell.angle_alpha   90.00
_cell.angle_beta   90.00
_cell.angle_gamma   90.00
#
_symmetry.space_group_name_H-M   'P 1'
#
loop_
_entity.id
_entity.type
_entity.pdbx_description
1 polymer ?
#
loop_
_entity_poly.entity_id
_entity_poly.type
_entity_poly.pdbx_seq_one_letter_code
_entity_poly.pdbx_strand_id
1 'polypeptide(L)'
;MEKIRITAVEKTLSNCVIETFETMLSMGLAKVGMVTDPGLNELRLVGAVHFAGEVVGTMSLHVSQEFARLITTAMLGVEEGEIEGEEEIKDVLGELANIISGSLKSDFLDNDLACVISTPSITRGSDFKIEPSKMGELHRWIFRHQKHEIIVEITLKEDIGAKAEIAGIAQLDSVEVLAKINSVDIPTTVINSVIDVFYTMLSKEIENIPEVPPGFREGKRTVGTVSFAGDVQGLFNIQVNDDFARTMTAAMLGTSEDQIESEEEVFDVLRELSNIIGGNLKSAFVDVGLSCVLSTPAITNGRDFRVESLNIIKTQRFLFACGDSTIIVDAGIKKDSPEEDETGRVDAQKASAVPKAPVDDELRNLHLIMEIPIELTVEMGRTQKRVSELLKLSQGSVVDLDQLEGEPVDVLVNETLIAKGEVVVEKEKYGIRIVEVVSRKERVKSLR
;
A
#
# COMPACT_ATOMS: atom_id res chain seq x y z
N MET A 1 -22.48 23.76 11.91
CA MET A 1 -22.65 22.72 12.95
C MET A 1 -21.73 21.61 12.49
N GLU A 2 -20.69 21.28 13.25
CA GLU A 2 -19.77 20.18 12.87
C GLU A 2 -20.59 18.90 12.68
N LYS A 3 -20.49 18.33 11.50
CA LYS A 3 -21.08 17.05 11.11
C LYS A 3 -20.26 15.89 11.65
N ILE A 4 -18.93 16.04 11.74
CA ILE A 4 -18.03 15.08 12.36
C ILE A 4 -18.15 15.22 13.87
N ARG A 5 -18.67 14.18 14.50
CA ARG A 5 -18.67 14.06 15.97
C ARG A 5 -17.68 12.98 16.35
N ILE A 6 -16.68 13.35 17.16
CA ILE A 6 -15.65 12.39 17.55
C ILE A 6 -16.20 11.15 18.27
N THR A 7 -17.29 11.29 19.02
CA THR A 7 -17.98 10.17 19.67
C THR A 7 -18.63 9.20 18.68
N ALA A 8 -19.05 9.68 17.50
CA ALA A 8 -19.55 8.83 16.43
C ALA A 8 -18.38 8.11 15.74
N VAL A 9 -17.31 8.84 15.40
CA VAL A 9 -16.06 8.29 14.85
C VAL A 9 -15.50 7.19 15.76
N GLU A 10 -15.41 7.46 17.06
CA GLU A 10 -14.96 6.51 18.07
C GLU A 10 -15.80 5.23 18.06
N LYS A 11 -17.12 5.35 17.94
CA LYS A 11 -18.04 4.20 17.93
C LYS A 11 -17.84 3.37 16.66
N THR A 12 -17.84 4.00 15.48
CA THR A 12 -17.63 3.34 14.19
C THR A 12 -16.29 2.61 14.18
N LEU A 13 -15.22 3.30 14.58
CA LEU A 13 -13.88 2.75 14.68
C LEU A 13 -13.79 1.60 15.68
N SER A 14 -14.29 1.79 16.91
CA SER A 14 -14.19 0.76 17.95
C SER A 14 -14.92 -0.51 17.51
N ASN A 15 -16.10 -0.36 16.90
CA ASN A 15 -16.85 -1.50 16.39
C ASN A 15 -16.10 -2.20 15.25
N CYS A 16 -15.62 -1.46 14.26
CA CYS A 16 -14.89 -2.03 13.12
C CYS A 16 -13.62 -2.76 13.57
N VAL A 17 -12.81 -2.15 14.44
CA VAL A 17 -11.57 -2.74 14.95
C VAL A 17 -11.87 -4.03 15.74
N ILE A 18 -12.83 -3.99 16.66
CA ILE A 18 -13.19 -5.17 17.46
C ILE A 18 -13.75 -6.27 16.56
N GLU A 19 -14.69 -5.95 15.68
CA GLU A 19 -15.33 -6.92 14.79
C GLU A 19 -14.32 -7.55 13.82
N THR A 20 -13.41 -6.77 13.24
CA THR A 20 -12.35 -7.28 12.35
C THR A 20 -11.48 -8.30 13.08
N PHE A 21 -11.04 -7.98 14.30
CA PHE A 21 -10.22 -8.89 15.09
C PHE A 21 -10.99 -10.12 15.58
N GLU A 22 -12.24 -9.98 16.00
CA GLU A 22 -13.05 -11.09 16.46
C GLU A 22 -13.48 -12.03 15.34
N THR A 23 -13.93 -11.50 14.21
CA THR A 23 -14.53 -12.29 13.12
C THR A 23 -13.49 -12.84 12.15
N MET A 24 -12.50 -12.03 11.75
CA MET A 24 -11.51 -12.43 10.76
C MET A 24 -10.30 -13.11 11.41
N LEU A 25 -9.89 -12.66 12.59
CA LEU A 25 -8.66 -13.14 13.24
C LEU A 25 -8.92 -14.08 14.43
N SER A 26 -10.18 -14.27 14.85
CA SER A 26 -10.54 -15.01 16.07
C SER A 26 -9.80 -14.49 17.32
N MET A 27 -9.46 -13.19 17.34
CA MET A 27 -8.77 -12.51 18.42
C MET A 27 -9.73 -11.57 19.16
N GLY A 28 -10.12 -11.95 20.38
CA GLY A 28 -10.92 -11.06 21.22
C GLY A 28 -10.15 -9.79 21.60
N LEU A 29 -10.67 -8.63 21.22
CA LEU A 29 -10.02 -7.34 21.44
C LEU A 29 -10.87 -6.47 22.37
N ALA A 30 -10.26 -5.95 23.45
CA ALA A 30 -10.95 -5.09 24.40
C ALA A 30 -10.38 -3.67 24.39
N LYS A 31 -11.26 -2.67 24.39
CA LYS A 31 -10.85 -1.26 24.53
C LYS A 31 -10.38 -0.98 25.95
N VAL A 32 -9.19 -0.41 26.11
CA VAL A 32 -8.56 -0.20 27.43
C VAL A 32 -8.51 1.26 27.87
N GLY A 33 -8.51 2.23 26.94
CA GLY A 33 -8.60 3.66 27.27
C GLY A 33 -7.74 4.57 26.40
N MET A 34 -7.50 5.80 26.90
CA MET A 34 -6.64 6.82 26.30
C MET A 34 -5.33 6.94 27.12
N VAL A 35 -4.17 6.68 26.52
CA VAL A 35 -2.85 7.01 27.12
C VAL A 35 -2.21 8.13 26.32
N THR A 36 -1.56 9.07 27.00
CA THR A 36 -0.98 10.30 26.41
C THR A 36 0.34 10.09 25.68
N ASP A 37 1.06 9.00 25.92
CA ASP A 37 2.31 8.66 25.21
C ASP A 37 2.30 7.18 24.85
N PRO A 38 2.34 6.80 23.56
CA PRO A 38 2.33 5.41 23.16
C PRO A 38 3.63 4.70 23.55
N GLY A 39 4.72 5.45 23.83
CA GLY A 39 5.92 4.92 24.50
C GLY A 39 6.44 3.60 23.94
N LEU A 40 6.20 3.30 22.67
CA LEU A 40 6.66 2.09 22.02
C LEU A 40 8.14 2.30 21.68
N ASN A 41 9.00 2.32 22.69
CA ASN A 41 10.47 2.22 22.53
C ASN A 41 10.87 0.79 22.13
N GLU A 42 10.07 0.18 21.25
CA GLU A 42 10.23 -1.15 20.71
C GLU A 42 10.01 -1.09 19.20
N LEU A 43 10.52 -2.09 18.49
CA LEU A 43 10.31 -2.21 17.07
C LEU A 43 8.80 -2.33 16.79
N ARG A 44 8.26 -1.37 16.03
CA ARG A 44 6.84 -1.27 15.72
C ARG A 44 6.60 -0.95 14.27
N LEU A 45 5.37 -1.21 13.83
CA LEU A 45 4.85 -0.84 12.53
C LEU A 45 3.65 0.08 12.71
N VAL A 46 3.53 1.06 11.82
CA VAL A 46 2.41 2.00 11.78
C VAL A 46 1.84 2.01 10.37
N GLY A 47 0.62 1.50 10.21
CA GLY A 47 -0.13 1.61 8.96
C GLY A 47 -0.93 2.90 8.95
N ALA A 48 -0.68 3.78 7.98
CA ALA A 48 -1.33 5.08 7.88
C ALA A 48 -2.15 5.22 6.58
N VAL A 49 -3.35 5.78 6.69
CA VAL A 49 -4.23 6.09 5.56
C VAL A 49 -4.71 7.53 5.70
N HIS A 50 -4.72 8.26 4.59
CA HIS A 50 -5.12 9.66 4.55
C HIS A 50 -6.52 9.80 3.97
N PHE A 51 -7.32 10.66 4.57
CA PHE A 51 -8.60 11.12 4.05
C PHE A 51 -8.39 12.46 3.35
N ALA A 52 -9.00 12.62 2.18
CA ALA A 52 -9.00 13.88 1.45
C ALA A 52 -10.38 14.13 0.82
N GLY A 53 -10.86 15.38 0.87
CA GLY A 53 -12.21 15.75 0.47
C GLY A 53 -12.90 16.67 1.47
N GLU A 54 -14.22 16.50 1.62
CA GLU A 54 -15.00 17.17 2.67
C GLU A 54 -14.56 16.72 4.08
N VAL A 55 -13.90 15.56 4.16
CA VAL A 55 -13.15 15.11 5.33
C VAL A 55 -11.68 15.02 4.97
N VAL A 56 -10.85 15.73 5.72
CA VAL A 56 -9.40 15.73 5.58
C VAL A 56 -8.78 15.25 6.88
N GLY A 57 -7.81 14.34 6.79
CA GLY A 57 -7.17 13.82 7.98
C GLY A 57 -6.36 12.56 7.75
N THR A 58 -5.96 11.94 8.86
CA THR A 58 -5.15 10.73 8.86
C THR A 58 -5.68 9.77 9.92
N MET A 59 -5.76 8.49 9.56
CA MET A 59 -5.87 7.38 10.51
C MET A 59 -4.55 6.63 10.51
N SER A 60 -4.02 6.33 11.69
CA SER A 60 -2.84 5.49 11.83
C SER A 60 -3.05 4.38 12.87
N LEU A 61 -2.60 3.18 12.50
CA LEU A 61 -2.70 1.95 13.25
C LEU A 61 -1.30 1.54 13.71
N HIS A 62 -0.99 1.73 14.99
CA HIS A 62 0.30 1.37 15.57
C HIS A 62 0.22 0.00 16.23
N VAL A 63 1.18 -0.85 15.87
CA VAL A 63 1.26 -2.25 16.34
C VAL A 63 2.72 -2.61 16.58
N SER A 64 3.01 -3.32 17.67
CA SER A 64 4.35 -3.86 17.90
C SER A 64 4.70 -4.91 16.85
N GLN A 65 6.00 -5.09 16.54
CA GLN A 65 6.43 -6.11 15.58
C GLN A 65 5.97 -7.52 15.98
N GLU A 66 6.00 -7.83 17.28
CA GLU A 66 5.54 -9.13 17.80
C GLU A 66 4.04 -9.32 17.51
N PHE A 67 3.21 -8.30 17.76
CA PHE A 67 1.79 -8.43 17.53
C PHE A 67 1.43 -8.42 16.04
N ALA A 68 2.14 -7.63 15.23
CA ALA A 68 1.96 -7.62 13.79
C ALA A 68 2.21 -9.01 13.17
N ARG A 69 3.22 -9.75 13.65
CA ARG A 69 3.46 -11.15 13.24
C ARG A 69 2.30 -12.06 13.62
N LEU A 70 1.80 -11.95 14.85
CA LEU A 70 0.67 -12.75 15.32
C LEU A 70 -0.61 -12.48 14.51
N ILE A 71 -0.88 -11.21 14.21
CA ILE A 71 -2.00 -10.79 13.35
C ILE A 71 -1.86 -11.40 11.95
N THR A 72 -0.67 -11.29 11.36
CA THR A 72 -0.38 -11.85 10.02
C THR A 72 -0.57 -13.36 9.99
N THR A 73 -0.09 -14.05 11.01
CA THR A 73 -0.20 -15.51 11.17
C THR A 73 -1.67 -15.93 11.19
N ALA A 74 -2.48 -15.21 11.99
CA ALA A 74 -3.91 -15.49 12.09
C ALA A 74 -4.68 -15.14 10.82
N MET A 75 -4.32 -14.05 10.14
CA MET A 75 -5.00 -13.61 8.92
C MET A 75 -4.73 -14.55 7.74
N LEU A 76 -3.50 -15.03 7.60
CA LEU A 76 -3.11 -15.95 6.53
C LEU A 76 -3.38 -17.42 6.88
N GLY A 77 -3.67 -17.73 8.15
CA GLY A 77 -3.90 -19.11 8.61
C GLY A 77 -2.65 -20.00 8.55
N VAL A 78 -1.46 -19.39 8.61
CA VAL A 78 -0.15 -20.04 8.55
C VAL A 78 0.44 -20.23 9.95
N GLU A 79 1.54 -20.97 10.09
CA GLU A 79 2.30 -21.01 11.34
C GLU A 79 3.26 -19.80 11.47
N GLU A 80 3.62 -19.38 12.69
CA GLU A 80 4.49 -18.19 12.91
C GLU A 80 5.87 -18.34 12.22
N GLY A 81 6.34 -19.57 12.06
CA GLY A 81 7.59 -19.89 11.36
C GLY A 81 7.52 -19.81 9.84
N GLU A 82 6.32 -19.75 9.26
CA GLU A 82 6.09 -19.71 7.81
C GLU A 82 6.06 -18.27 7.25
N ILE A 83 5.95 -17.27 8.12
CA ILE A 83 6.03 -15.85 7.71
C ILE A 83 7.48 -15.52 7.36
N GLU A 84 7.79 -15.66 6.08
CA GLU A 84 9.08 -15.33 5.53
C GLU A 84 9.15 -13.81 5.28
N GLY A 85 10.04 -13.11 6.00
CA GLY A 85 10.27 -11.69 5.77
C GLY A 85 9.20 -10.75 6.33
N GLU A 86 9.13 -9.55 5.75
CA GLU A 86 8.36 -8.42 6.26
C GLU A 86 7.23 -7.98 5.31
N GLU A 87 7.23 -8.43 4.06
CA GLU A 87 6.24 -8.05 3.06
C GLU A 87 4.82 -8.47 3.45
N GLU A 88 4.62 -9.73 3.82
CA GLU A 88 3.32 -10.25 4.28
C GLU A 88 2.77 -9.47 5.48
N ILE A 89 3.66 -9.07 6.40
CA ILE A 89 3.28 -8.28 7.58
C ILE A 89 2.86 -6.87 7.15
N LYS A 90 3.58 -6.25 6.21
CA LYS A 90 3.24 -4.93 5.67
C LYS A 90 1.90 -4.97 4.94
N ASP A 91 1.68 -5.98 4.10
CA ASP A 91 0.45 -6.15 3.33
C ASP A 91 -0.75 -6.37 4.25
N VAL A 92 -0.66 -7.27 5.24
CA VAL A 92 -1.73 -7.49 6.22
C VAL A 92 -2.04 -6.23 7.04
N LEU A 93 -1.01 -5.52 7.54
CA LEU A 93 -1.25 -4.27 8.27
C LEU A 93 -1.82 -3.16 7.37
N GLY A 94 -1.42 -3.13 6.10
CA GLY A 94 -1.96 -2.24 5.09
C GLY A 94 -3.45 -2.49 4.87
N GLU A 95 -3.84 -3.75 4.69
CA GLU A 95 -5.24 -4.13 4.53
C GLU A 95 -6.07 -3.82 5.78
N LEU A 96 -5.55 -4.08 6.98
CA LEU A 96 -6.24 -3.67 8.21
C LEU A 96 -6.44 -2.15 8.28
N ALA A 97 -5.42 -1.36 7.95
CA ALA A 97 -5.53 0.08 7.91
C ALA A 97 -6.56 0.55 6.86
N ASN A 98 -6.61 -0.13 5.71
CA ASN A 98 -7.56 0.12 4.63
C ASN A 98 -9.00 -0.22 5.05
N ILE A 99 -9.22 -1.36 5.70
CA ILE A 99 -10.53 -1.79 6.23
C ILE A 99 -11.08 -0.78 7.24
N ILE A 100 -10.27 -0.39 8.23
CA ILE A 100 -10.67 0.57 9.26
C ILE A 100 -11.01 1.93 8.62
N SER A 101 -10.18 2.40 7.69
CA SER A 101 -10.40 3.68 7.00
C SER A 101 -11.61 3.63 6.06
N GLY A 102 -11.83 2.51 5.38
CA GLY A 102 -12.98 2.29 4.51
C GLY A 102 -14.30 2.28 5.27
N SER A 103 -14.32 1.71 6.48
CA SER A 103 -15.48 1.78 7.38
C SER A 103 -15.79 3.23 7.75
N LEU A 104 -14.79 4.03 8.14
CA LEU A 104 -14.96 5.44 8.45
C LEU A 104 -15.40 6.27 7.23
N LYS A 105 -14.80 6.03 6.06
CA LYS A 105 -15.20 6.65 4.79
C LYS A 105 -16.69 6.42 4.50
N SER A 106 -17.17 5.20 4.73
CA SER A 106 -18.59 4.85 4.53
C SER A 106 -19.50 5.59 5.50
N ASP A 107 -19.12 5.66 6.78
CA ASP A 107 -19.85 6.42 7.81
C ASP A 107 -19.87 7.94 7.50
N PHE A 108 -18.77 8.50 6.99
CA PHE A 108 -18.75 9.90 6.53
C PHE A 108 -19.70 10.13 5.36
N LEU A 109 -19.73 9.21 4.38
CA LEU A 109 -20.63 9.30 3.25
C LEU A 109 -22.10 9.24 3.66
N ASP A 110 -22.45 8.37 4.62
CA ASP A 110 -23.79 8.26 5.21
C ASP A 110 -24.23 9.56 5.92
N ASN A 111 -23.27 10.43 6.30
CA ASN A 111 -23.50 11.75 6.91
C ASN A 111 -23.31 12.91 5.91
N ASP A 112 -23.39 12.63 4.60
CA ASP A 112 -23.22 13.59 3.51
C ASP A 112 -21.87 14.33 3.54
N LEU A 113 -20.79 13.61 3.86
CA LEU A 113 -19.41 14.09 3.79
C LEU A 113 -18.61 13.18 2.84
N ALA A 114 -18.38 13.65 1.62
CA ALA A 114 -17.62 12.88 0.64
C ALA A 114 -16.11 13.01 0.87
N CYS A 115 -15.41 11.88 0.91
CA CYS A 115 -13.95 11.83 0.90
C CYS A 115 -13.44 10.61 0.12
N VAL A 116 -12.18 10.68 -0.28
CA VAL A 116 -11.41 9.54 -0.78
C VAL A 116 -10.33 9.17 0.24
N ILE A 117 -9.87 7.93 0.17
CA ILE A 117 -8.78 7.43 1.01
C ILE A 117 -7.55 7.12 0.16
N SER A 118 -6.37 7.40 0.68
CA SER A 118 -5.12 7.00 0.05
C SER A 118 -4.90 5.49 0.17
N THR A 119 -3.99 4.95 -0.65
CA THR A 119 -3.34 3.68 -0.33
C THR A 119 -2.64 3.76 1.02
N PRO A 120 -2.61 2.66 1.81
CA PRO A 120 -1.87 2.62 3.05
C PRO A 120 -0.37 2.82 2.84
N SER A 121 0.28 3.51 3.77
CA SER A 121 1.74 3.51 3.93
C SER A 121 2.11 2.83 5.25
N ILE A 122 3.25 2.13 5.27
CA ILE A 122 3.77 1.47 6.46
C ILE A 122 5.04 2.17 6.90
N THR A 123 5.04 2.69 8.13
CA THR A 123 6.24 3.17 8.80
C THR A 123 6.70 2.12 9.81
N ARG A 124 7.92 1.60 9.65
CA ARG A 124 8.50 0.60 10.55
C ARG A 124 9.80 1.09 11.15
N GLY A 125 10.02 0.85 12.44
CA GLY A 125 11.26 1.26 13.09
C GLY A 125 11.23 1.08 14.61
N SER A 126 12.38 1.30 15.24
CA SER A 126 12.51 1.27 16.70
C SER A 126 12.67 2.67 17.31
N ASP A 127 13.03 3.68 16.51
CA ASP A 127 13.25 5.06 16.96
C ASP A 127 12.70 6.06 15.95
N PHE A 128 11.41 6.38 16.09
CA PHE A 128 10.73 7.43 15.35
C PHE A 128 9.48 7.96 16.05
N LYS A 129 9.05 9.14 15.62
CA LYS A 129 7.77 9.79 15.93
C LYS A 129 7.08 10.20 14.64
N ILE A 130 5.76 10.03 14.60
CA ILE A 130 4.91 10.53 13.53
C ILE A 130 4.15 11.72 14.09
N GLU A 131 4.38 12.88 13.49
CA GLU A 131 3.76 14.14 13.86
C GLU A 131 2.68 14.47 12.83
N PRO A 132 1.39 14.23 13.16
CA PRO A 132 0.30 14.49 12.23
C PRO A 132 0.19 15.99 11.91
N SER A 133 -0.53 16.31 10.84
CA SER A 133 -0.83 17.70 10.49
C SER A 133 -1.65 18.38 11.59
N LYS A 134 -1.40 19.67 11.88
CA LYS A 134 -2.11 20.49 12.88
C LYS A 134 -3.56 20.81 12.53
N MET A 135 -4.17 20.07 11.61
CA MET A 135 -5.49 20.36 11.06
C MET A 135 -6.66 20.03 11.99
N GLY A 136 -6.45 19.19 13.00
CA GLY A 136 -7.48 18.80 13.95
C GLY A 136 -6.91 18.33 15.28
N GLU A 137 -7.79 18.02 16.22
CA GLU A 137 -7.41 17.40 17.49
C GLU A 137 -6.98 15.95 17.23
N LEU A 138 -5.88 15.53 17.85
CA LEU A 138 -5.42 14.15 17.82
C LEU A 138 -6.21 13.32 18.82
N HIS A 139 -6.93 12.32 18.33
CA HIS A 139 -7.65 11.36 19.16
C HIS A 139 -6.97 10.00 19.08
N ARG A 140 -6.84 9.34 20.23
CA ARG A 140 -6.15 8.06 20.36
C ARG A 140 -7.01 7.07 21.12
N TRP A 141 -7.12 5.85 20.62
CA TRP A 141 -7.76 4.74 21.31
C TRP A 141 -6.87 3.52 21.36
N ILE A 142 -6.83 2.87 22.52
CA ILE A 142 -6.04 1.67 22.75
C ILE A 142 -6.96 0.47 22.89
N PHE A 143 -6.61 -0.56 22.14
CA PHE A 143 -7.25 -1.86 22.16
C PHE A 143 -6.23 -2.91 22.56
N ARG A 144 -6.64 -3.93 23.31
CA ARG A 144 -5.75 -4.93 23.86
C ARG A 144 -6.24 -6.34 23.56
N HIS A 145 -5.33 -7.17 23.08
CA HIS A 145 -5.46 -8.63 23.02
C HIS A 145 -4.41 -9.24 23.94
N GLN A 146 -4.83 -9.82 25.07
CA GLN A 146 -3.92 -10.38 26.07
C GLN A 146 -2.88 -9.34 26.55
N LYS A 147 -1.59 -9.54 26.24
CA LYS A 147 -0.49 -8.60 26.53
C LYS A 147 -0.23 -7.58 25.42
N HIS A 148 -0.81 -7.77 24.24
CA HIS A 148 -0.53 -6.96 23.07
C HIS A 148 -1.51 -5.79 22.94
N GLU A 149 -0.99 -4.64 22.55
CA GLU A 149 -1.76 -3.42 22.36
C GLU A 149 -1.74 -2.97 20.90
N ILE A 150 -2.88 -2.46 20.46
CA ILE A 150 -3.07 -1.73 19.21
C ILE A 150 -3.48 -0.32 19.58
N ILE A 151 -2.86 0.65 18.93
CA ILE A 151 -3.20 2.05 19.10
C ILE A 151 -3.72 2.56 17.77
N VAL A 152 -4.95 3.08 17.78
CA VAL A 152 -5.52 3.76 16.62
C VAL A 152 -5.55 5.25 16.91
N GLU A 153 -4.85 6.01 16.08
CA GLU A 153 -4.79 7.45 16.14
C GLU A 153 -5.51 8.06 14.96
N ILE A 154 -6.30 9.10 15.22
CA ILE A 154 -7.06 9.82 14.21
C ILE A 154 -6.92 11.33 14.43
N THR A 155 -6.68 12.04 13.33
CA THR A 155 -6.83 13.48 13.23
C THR A 155 -7.75 13.78 12.06
N LEU A 156 -8.86 14.47 12.28
CA LEU A 156 -9.84 14.80 11.24
C LEU A 156 -10.22 16.26 11.31
N LYS A 157 -10.55 16.82 10.14
CA LYS A 157 -11.10 18.15 9.97
C LYS A 157 -12.12 18.14 8.84
N GLU A 158 -13.20 18.88 9.01
CA GLU A 158 -14.12 19.18 7.91
C GLU A 158 -13.51 20.25 7.00
N ASP A 159 -13.45 19.95 5.70
CA ASP A 159 -13.09 20.91 4.66
C ASP A 159 -14.17 21.01 3.58
N ILE A 160 -15.23 21.74 3.91
CA ILE A 160 -16.43 21.87 3.07
C ILE A 160 -16.12 22.52 1.71
N GLY A 161 -14.96 23.19 1.54
CA GLY A 161 -14.52 23.78 0.29
C GLY A 161 -14.02 22.78 -0.76
N ALA A 162 -13.65 21.57 -0.35
CA ALA A 162 -12.98 20.57 -1.20
C ALA A 162 -13.96 19.68 -2.01
N LYS A 163 -15.28 19.90 -1.91
CA LYS A 163 -16.30 19.12 -2.65
C LYS A 163 -16.09 19.13 -4.17
N ALA A 164 -15.47 20.19 -4.70
CA ALA A 164 -15.18 20.34 -6.12
C ALA A 164 -14.04 19.43 -6.62
N GLU A 165 -13.09 19.05 -5.75
CA GLU A 165 -11.92 18.27 -6.18
C GLU A 165 -12.25 16.78 -6.38
N ILE A 166 -13.34 16.27 -5.80
CA ILE A 166 -13.72 14.85 -5.85
C ILE A 166 -14.68 14.52 -7.00
N ALA A 167 -15.44 15.50 -7.52
CA ALA A 167 -16.57 15.27 -8.43
C ALA A 167 -16.21 14.66 -9.81
N GLY A 168 -14.94 14.34 -10.08
CA GLY A 168 -14.44 13.74 -11.32
C GLY A 168 -13.80 12.34 -11.21
N ILE A 169 -13.58 11.80 -10.01
CA ILE A 169 -12.73 10.62 -9.71
C ILE A 169 -13.28 9.25 -10.25
N ALA A 170 -14.37 9.24 -11.02
CA ALA A 170 -15.03 7.98 -11.41
C ALA A 170 -15.50 7.91 -12.87
N GLN A 171 -15.01 8.79 -13.75
CA GLN A 171 -15.51 8.85 -15.14
C GLN A 171 -14.63 8.12 -16.17
N LEU A 172 -13.40 7.73 -15.82
CA LEU A 172 -12.45 7.10 -16.73
C LEU A 172 -12.33 5.60 -16.44
N ASP A 173 -12.13 4.78 -17.48
CA ASP A 173 -11.76 3.37 -17.29
C ASP A 173 -10.28 3.22 -16.92
N SER A 174 -9.91 2.10 -16.27
CA SER A 174 -8.56 1.87 -15.76
C SER A 174 -7.48 1.91 -16.85
N VAL A 175 -7.83 1.57 -18.10
CA VAL A 175 -6.89 1.59 -19.23
C VAL A 175 -6.58 3.02 -19.65
N GLU A 176 -7.60 3.89 -19.73
CA GLU A 176 -7.43 5.30 -20.03
C GLU A 176 -6.64 6.02 -18.93
N VAL A 177 -6.94 5.72 -17.66
CA VAL A 177 -6.19 6.25 -16.51
C VAL A 177 -4.72 5.89 -16.63
N LEU A 178 -4.40 4.61 -16.87
CA LEU A 178 -3.02 4.15 -17.00
C LEU A 178 -2.30 4.80 -18.21
N ALA A 179 -2.99 4.96 -19.34
CA ALA A 179 -2.45 5.63 -20.52
C ALA A 179 -2.09 7.10 -20.22
N LYS A 180 -2.96 7.82 -19.51
CA LYS A 180 -2.71 9.20 -19.09
C LYS A 180 -1.56 9.30 -18.07
N ILE A 181 -1.51 8.41 -17.07
CA ILE A 181 -0.40 8.36 -16.10
C ILE A 181 0.93 8.16 -16.84
N ASN A 182 0.99 7.23 -17.79
CA ASN A 182 2.21 6.97 -18.57
C ASN A 182 2.59 8.12 -19.53
N SER A 183 1.68 9.06 -19.81
CA SER A 183 1.99 10.26 -20.59
C SER A 183 2.69 11.36 -19.77
N VAL A 184 2.63 11.28 -18.44
CA VAL A 184 3.32 12.21 -17.53
C VAL A 184 4.76 11.73 -17.33
N ASP A 185 5.72 12.61 -17.64
CA ASP A 185 7.13 12.38 -17.31
C ASP A 185 7.37 12.64 -15.80
N ILE A 186 6.97 11.69 -14.97
CA ILE A 186 7.08 11.76 -13.50
C ILE A 186 8.53 12.07 -13.07
N PRO A 187 9.58 11.39 -13.59
CA PRO A 187 10.96 11.71 -13.24
C PRO A 187 11.33 13.17 -13.44
N THR A 188 11.08 13.71 -14.65
CA THR A 188 11.44 15.09 -14.97
C THR A 188 10.61 16.08 -14.15
N THR A 189 9.32 15.82 -13.97
CA THR A 189 8.44 16.67 -13.13
C THR A 189 8.94 16.74 -11.69
N VAL A 190 9.29 15.60 -11.09
CA VAL A 190 9.80 15.56 -9.70
C VAL A 190 11.14 16.27 -9.61
N ILE A 191 12.09 15.97 -10.50
CA ILE A 191 13.43 16.58 -10.47
C ILE A 191 13.34 18.10 -10.60
N ASN A 192 12.63 18.60 -11.60
CA ASN A 192 12.48 20.03 -11.82
C ASN A 192 11.75 20.69 -10.65
N SER A 193 10.67 20.09 -10.15
CA SER A 193 9.93 20.65 -9.02
C SER A 193 10.80 20.76 -7.76
N VAL A 194 11.64 19.77 -7.46
CA VAL A 194 12.51 19.84 -6.27
C VAL A 194 13.57 20.93 -6.47
N ILE A 195 14.23 20.98 -7.63
CA ILE A 195 15.24 22.01 -7.93
C ILE A 195 14.64 23.41 -7.86
N ASP A 196 13.50 23.63 -8.51
CA ASP A 196 12.85 24.93 -8.58
C ASP A 196 12.39 25.41 -7.21
N VAL A 197 11.79 24.52 -6.39
CA VAL A 197 11.34 24.88 -5.03
C VAL A 197 12.53 25.22 -4.14
N PHE A 198 13.62 24.44 -4.20
CA PHE A 198 14.82 24.75 -3.41
C PHE A 198 15.48 26.06 -3.84
N TYR A 199 15.52 26.34 -5.15
CA TYR A 199 16.07 27.59 -5.65
C TYR A 199 15.18 28.79 -5.28
N THR A 200 13.88 28.70 -5.50
CA THR A 200 12.95 29.83 -5.33
C THR A 200 12.61 30.12 -3.86
N MET A 201 12.37 29.08 -3.05
CA MET A 201 11.93 29.23 -1.66
C MET A 201 13.09 29.28 -0.68
N LEU A 202 14.19 28.58 -0.96
CA LEU A 202 15.32 28.44 -0.03
C LEU A 202 16.59 29.12 -0.52
N SER A 203 16.61 29.67 -1.75
CA SER A 203 17.82 30.20 -2.39
C SER A 203 18.98 29.20 -2.35
N LYS A 204 18.66 27.90 -2.52
CA LYS A 204 19.62 26.80 -2.56
C LYS A 204 19.71 26.23 -3.96
N GLU A 205 20.92 26.19 -4.50
CA GLU A 205 21.24 25.42 -5.70
C GLU A 205 21.49 23.96 -5.29
N ILE A 206 20.77 23.05 -5.93
CA ILE A 206 20.90 21.61 -5.70
C ILE A 206 21.07 20.90 -7.05
N GLU A 207 21.74 19.75 -7.02
CA GLU A 207 22.00 18.96 -8.23
C GLU A 207 21.43 17.56 -8.07
N ASN A 208 20.72 17.04 -9.08
CA ASN A 208 20.29 15.65 -9.08
C ASN A 208 21.51 14.74 -9.31
N ILE A 209 21.70 13.77 -8.40
CA ILE A 209 22.83 12.85 -8.42
C ILE A 209 22.32 11.41 -8.65
N PRO A 210 23.11 10.55 -9.32
CA PRO A 210 22.67 9.20 -9.67
C PRO A 210 22.72 8.24 -8.48
N GLU A 211 23.62 8.48 -7.53
CA GLU A 211 23.88 7.60 -6.38
C GLU A 211 24.19 8.42 -5.13
N VAL A 212 24.02 7.78 -3.98
CA VAL A 212 24.27 8.41 -2.68
C VAL A 212 25.78 8.72 -2.56
N PRO A 213 26.17 9.93 -2.10
CA PRO A 213 27.58 10.30 -2.02
C PRO A 213 28.40 9.35 -1.11
N PRO A 214 29.68 9.09 -1.43
CA PRO A 214 30.55 8.28 -0.59
C PRO A 214 30.66 8.88 0.82
N GLY A 215 30.35 8.07 1.84
CA GLY A 215 30.41 8.52 3.24
C GLY A 215 29.11 9.10 3.79
N PHE A 216 28.03 9.15 2.99
CA PHE A 216 26.68 9.40 3.51
C PHE A 216 26.36 8.42 4.64
N ARG A 217 25.88 8.96 5.76
CA ARG A 217 25.39 8.18 6.88
C ARG A 217 23.97 8.58 7.16
N GLU A 218 23.11 7.58 7.23
CA GLU A 218 21.77 7.76 7.78
C GLU A 218 21.91 8.06 9.27
N GLY A 219 21.59 9.31 9.63
CA GLY A 219 21.51 9.78 11.01
C GLY A 219 20.08 10.07 11.42
N LYS A 220 19.90 10.99 12.38
CA LYS A 220 18.58 11.55 12.67
C LYS A 220 18.09 12.29 11.43
N ARG A 221 16.87 11.96 10.99
CA ARG A 221 16.29 12.45 9.74
C ARG A 221 14.81 12.78 9.92
N THR A 222 14.33 13.64 9.04
CA THR A 222 12.94 14.04 8.93
C THR A 222 12.44 13.68 7.53
N VAL A 223 11.32 12.97 7.47
CA VAL A 223 10.62 12.62 6.23
C VAL A 223 9.28 13.33 6.24
N GLY A 224 9.05 14.16 5.21
CA GLY A 224 7.73 14.69 4.90
C GLY A 224 7.04 13.80 3.87
N THR A 225 5.80 13.43 4.14
CA THR A 225 5.02 12.49 3.34
C THR A 225 3.68 13.10 2.95
N VAL A 226 3.37 13.04 1.65
CA VAL A 226 2.03 13.31 1.10
C VAL A 226 1.61 12.16 0.19
N SER A 227 0.31 11.92 0.09
CA SER A 227 -0.27 10.85 -0.73
C SER A 227 -1.23 11.43 -1.76
N PHE A 228 -1.34 10.76 -2.91
CA PHE A 228 -2.36 11.03 -3.92
C PHE A 228 -3.52 10.06 -3.73
N ALA A 229 -4.74 10.55 -3.84
CA ALA A 229 -5.95 9.74 -3.83
C ALA A 229 -6.90 10.19 -4.95
N GLY A 230 -7.48 9.24 -5.68
CA GLY A 230 -8.37 9.49 -6.81
C GLY A 230 -8.08 8.54 -7.97
N ASP A 231 -8.18 9.03 -9.21
CA ASP A 231 -7.73 8.33 -10.42
C ASP A 231 -6.23 7.98 -10.33
N VAL A 232 -5.47 8.79 -9.59
CA VAL A 232 -4.07 8.54 -9.27
C VAL A 232 -3.95 8.27 -7.78
N GLN A 233 -3.49 7.07 -7.46
CA GLN A 233 -3.08 6.69 -6.11
C GLN A 233 -1.56 6.63 -6.04
N GLY A 234 -0.96 7.17 -4.99
CA GLY A 234 0.49 7.21 -4.90
C GLY A 234 1.01 7.88 -3.62
N LEU A 235 2.33 7.92 -3.51
CA LEU A 235 3.07 8.49 -2.40
C LEU A 235 4.16 9.41 -2.93
N PHE A 236 4.38 10.51 -2.22
CA PHE A 236 5.56 11.35 -2.35
C PHE A 236 6.19 11.56 -0.97
N ASN A 237 7.48 11.27 -0.86
CA ASN A 237 8.27 11.51 0.32
C ASN A 237 9.45 12.43 -0.02
N ILE A 238 9.75 13.37 0.87
CA ILE A 238 11.00 14.11 0.89
C ILE A 238 11.69 13.89 2.23
N GLN A 239 12.96 13.47 2.17
CA GLN A 239 13.78 13.13 3.32
C GLN A 239 15.03 14.00 3.35
N VAL A 240 15.32 14.52 4.54
CA VAL A 240 16.54 15.28 4.84
C VAL A 240 17.06 14.90 6.23
N ASN A 241 18.37 15.04 6.43
CA ASN A 241 18.97 14.92 7.76
C ASN A 241 18.61 16.15 8.62
N ASP A 242 18.55 15.96 9.95
CA ASP A 242 18.08 16.99 10.90
C ASP A 242 18.88 18.30 10.81
N ASP A 243 20.21 18.21 10.64
CA ASP A 243 21.09 19.38 10.49
C ASP A 243 20.74 20.20 9.25
N PHE A 244 20.57 19.53 8.11
CA PHE A 244 20.20 20.21 6.87
C PHE A 244 18.77 20.73 6.91
N ALA A 245 17.86 20.04 7.60
CA ALA A 245 16.50 20.51 7.81
C ALA A 245 16.49 21.86 8.55
N ARG A 246 17.34 22.04 9.57
CA ARG A 246 17.51 23.33 10.25
C ARG A 246 18.08 24.42 9.33
N THR A 247 19.06 24.09 8.49
CA THR A 247 19.58 25.01 7.45
C THR A 247 18.47 25.46 6.51
N MET A 248 17.62 24.53 6.05
CA MET A 248 16.48 24.83 5.19
C MET A 248 15.46 25.72 5.90
N THR A 249 15.14 25.44 7.16
CA THR A 249 14.21 26.25 7.95
C THR A 249 14.71 27.68 8.15
N ALA A 250 15.98 27.84 8.52
CA ALA A 250 16.60 29.15 8.64
C ALA A 250 16.54 29.94 7.32
N ALA A 251 16.84 29.27 6.19
CA ALA A 251 16.74 29.88 4.87
C ALA A 251 15.30 30.32 4.53
N MET A 252 14.31 29.48 4.81
CA MET A 252 12.90 29.76 4.51
C MET A 252 12.34 30.90 5.36
N LEU A 253 12.73 30.97 6.64
CA LEU A 253 12.29 32.02 7.57
C LEU A 253 13.12 33.30 7.47
N GLY A 254 14.24 33.28 6.72
CA GLY A 254 15.17 34.41 6.63
C GLY A 254 15.91 34.68 7.94
N THR A 255 16.13 33.65 8.75
CA THR A 255 16.82 33.72 10.05
C THR A 255 18.13 32.94 10.02
N SER A 256 18.84 32.86 11.15
CA SER A 256 20.02 32.02 11.31
C SER A 256 19.67 30.71 12.05
N GLU A 257 20.45 29.65 11.83
CA GLU A 257 20.17 28.32 12.39
C GLU A 257 20.11 28.30 13.92
N ASP A 258 20.86 29.17 14.59
CA ASP A 258 20.85 29.33 16.06
C ASP A 258 19.55 29.92 16.61
N GLN A 259 18.72 30.54 15.75
CA GLN A 259 17.41 31.06 16.10
C GLN A 259 16.28 30.04 15.95
N ILE A 260 16.55 28.84 15.41
CA ILE A 260 15.55 27.79 15.26
C ILE A 260 15.41 27.03 16.58
N GLU A 261 14.48 27.51 17.42
CA GLU A 261 14.33 27.04 18.80
C GLU A 261 13.61 25.69 18.90
N SER A 262 12.77 25.35 17.93
CA SER A 262 11.90 24.16 17.98
C SER A 262 12.05 23.26 16.75
N GLU A 263 11.85 21.95 16.95
CA GLU A 263 11.68 21.00 15.84
C GLU A 263 10.38 21.24 15.07
N GLU A 264 9.40 21.89 15.70
CA GLU A 264 8.11 22.19 15.11
C GLU A 264 8.22 23.17 13.93
N GLU A 265 9.09 24.18 14.01
CA GLU A 265 9.41 25.07 12.88
C GLU A 265 10.02 24.30 11.70
N VAL A 266 10.87 23.32 12.00
CA VAL A 266 11.46 22.44 10.99
C VAL A 266 10.39 21.58 10.32
N PHE A 267 9.49 21.01 11.13
CA PHE A 267 8.39 20.21 10.63
C PHE A 267 7.44 21.03 9.77
N ASP A 268 7.12 22.26 10.14
CA ASP A 268 6.23 23.13 9.35
C ASP A 268 6.83 23.49 7.99
N VAL A 269 8.14 23.78 7.92
CA VAL A 269 8.84 23.97 6.64
C VAL A 269 8.83 22.71 5.78
N LEU A 270 9.11 21.55 6.36
CA LEU A 270 9.08 20.27 5.63
C LEU A 270 7.68 19.90 5.15
N ARG A 271 6.63 20.22 5.92
CA ARG A 271 5.23 20.06 5.50
C ARG A 271 4.94 20.93 4.29
N GLU A 272 5.33 22.20 4.32
CA GLU A 272 5.10 23.14 3.21
C GLU A 272 5.83 22.69 1.93
N LEU A 273 7.10 22.30 2.04
CA LEU A 273 7.87 21.79 0.89
C LEU A 273 7.25 20.51 0.32
N SER A 274 6.81 19.58 1.18
CA SER A 274 6.12 18.36 0.74
C SER A 274 4.82 18.67 0.01
N ASN A 275 4.05 19.65 0.51
CA ASN A 275 2.80 20.09 -0.09
C ASN A 275 3.02 20.77 -1.46
N ILE A 276 4.03 21.63 -1.58
CA ILE A 276 4.35 22.33 -2.83
C ILE A 276 4.84 21.33 -3.88
N ILE A 277 5.84 20.49 -3.55
CA ILE A 277 6.45 19.57 -4.52
C ILE A 277 5.46 18.46 -4.91
N GLY A 278 4.76 17.88 -3.92
CA GLY A 278 3.68 16.93 -4.19
C GLY A 278 2.53 17.57 -4.98
N GLY A 279 2.20 18.84 -4.71
CA GLY A 279 1.18 19.60 -5.43
C GLY A 279 1.55 19.88 -6.90
N ASN A 280 2.82 20.10 -7.20
CA ASN A 280 3.30 20.24 -8.57
C ASN A 280 3.14 18.91 -9.34
N LEU A 281 3.44 17.78 -8.71
CA LEU A 281 3.19 16.46 -9.30
C LEU A 281 1.69 16.17 -9.46
N LYS A 282 0.83 16.53 -8.48
CA LYS A 282 -0.64 16.50 -8.63
C LYS A 282 -1.08 17.30 -9.86
N SER A 283 -0.56 18.51 -10.02
CA SER A 283 -0.91 19.41 -11.12
C SER A 283 -0.58 18.79 -12.48
N ALA A 284 0.57 18.11 -12.59
CA ALA A 284 0.94 17.39 -13.82
C ALA A 284 -0.07 16.27 -14.18
N PHE A 285 -0.65 15.57 -13.19
CA PHE A 285 -1.72 14.61 -13.44
C PHE A 285 -3.04 15.29 -13.84
N VAL A 286 -3.37 16.41 -13.21
CA VAL A 286 -4.58 17.18 -13.55
C VAL A 286 -4.50 17.75 -14.97
N ASP A 287 -3.31 18.17 -15.41
CA ASP A 287 -3.09 18.71 -16.75
C ASP A 287 -3.33 17.68 -17.87
N VAL A 288 -3.14 16.38 -17.59
CA VAL A 288 -3.48 15.28 -18.53
C VAL A 288 -4.92 14.79 -18.35
N GLY A 289 -5.72 15.46 -17.52
CA GLY A 289 -7.14 15.20 -17.31
C GLY A 289 -7.43 14.06 -16.34
N LEU A 290 -6.52 13.79 -15.39
CA LEU A 290 -6.77 12.88 -14.26
C LEU A 290 -7.23 13.67 -13.03
N SER A 291 -8.11 13.08 -12.24
CA SER A 291 -8.60 13.65 -10.99
C SER A 291 -7.92 12.99 -9.80
N CYS A 292 -7.14 13.74 -9.04
CA CYS A 292 -6.61 13.29 -7.75
C CYS A 292 -6.54 14.45 -6.76
N VAL A 293 -6.56 14.11 -5.48
CA VAL A 293 -6.39 15.02 -4.36
C VAL A 293 -5.10 14.69 -3.62
N LEU A 294 -4.50 15.71 -3.02
CA LEU A 294 -3.29 15.56 -2.22
C LEU A 294 -3.67 15.47 -0.75
N SER A 295 -3.08 14.53 -0.01
CA SER A 295 -3.25 14.45 1.43
C SER A 295 -2.60 15.64 2.14
N THR A 296 -2.96 15.83 3.40
CA THR A 296 -2.17 16.68 4.28
C THR A 296 -0.77 16.08 4.50
N PRO A 297 0.27 16.91 4.59
CA PRO A 297 1.61 16.41 4.88
C PRO A 297 1.74 15.88 6.31
N ALA A 298 2.23 14.65 6.44
CA ALA A 298 2.63 14.04 7.71
C ALA A 298 4.17 14.09 7.83
N ILE A 299 4.67 14.24 9.06
CA ILE A 299 6.11 14.22 9.34
C ILE A 299 6.47 12.96 10.12
N THR A 300 7.49 12.25 9.66
CA THR A 300 8.14 11.20 10.45
C THR A 300 9.57 11.62 10.78
N ASN A 301 9.91 11.73 12.06
CA ASN A 301 11.23 12.11 12.54
C ASN A 301 11.82 11.01 13.44
N GLY A 302 13.09 10.68 13.26
CA GLY A 302 13.72 9.61 14.02
C GLY A 302 15.11 9.24 13.53
N ARG A 303 15.70 8.21 14.13
CA ARG A 303 17.01 7.67 13.75
C ARG A 303 16.93 6.32 13.06
N ASP A 304 15.90 5.54 13.39
CA ASP A 304 15.73 4.18 12.90
C ASP A 304 14.28 3.94 12.51
N PHE A 305 13.98 4.21 11.24
CA PHE A 305 12.71 3.88 10.62
C PHE A 305 12.79 3.82 9.09
N ARG A 306 11.82 3.17 8.47
CA ARG A 306 11.57 3.18 7.03
C ARG A 306 10.11 3.50 6.80
N VAL A 307 9.84 4.40 5.84
CA VAL A 307 8.49 4.67 5.34
C VAL A 307 8.40 3.99 3.99
N GLU A 308 7.50 3.03 3.89
CA GLU A 308 7.34 2.19 2.70
C GLU A 308 5.88 2.22 2.24
N SER A 309 5.68 2.11 0.94
CA SER A 309 4.37 1.84 0.35
C SER A 309 4.15 0.33 0.27
N LEU A 310 2.89 -0.08 0.14
CA LEU A 310 2.56 -1.45 -0.27
C LEU A 310 3.10 -1.75 -1.67
N ASN A 311 3.34 -3.04 -1.97
CA ASN A 311 4.01 -3.51 -3.19
C ASN A 311 3.33 -3.08 -4.51
N ILE A 312 2.06 -2.69 -4.43
CA ILE A 312 1.27 -2.14 -5.55
C ILE A 312 1.80 -0.78 -6.08
N ILE A 313 2.59 -0.06 -5.28
CA ILE A 313 3.14 1.26 -5.65
C ILE A 313 4.59 1.10 -6.07
N LYS A 314 4.87 1.32 -7.36
CA LYS A 314 6.25 1.35 -7.85
C LYS A 314 6.87 2.70 -7.54
N THR A 315 7.68 2.75 -6.49
CA THR A 315 8.38 3.95 -6.03
C THR A 315 9.72 4.13 -6.74
N GLN A 316 9.99 5.33 -7.24
CA GLN A 316 11.28 5.74 -7.77
C GLN A 316 11.96 6.72 -6.82
N ARG A 317 13.25 6.47 -6.57
CA ARG A 317 14.11 7.31 -5.73
C ARG A 317 14.90 8.31 -6.57
N PHE A 318 14.91 9.54 -6.12
CA PHE A 318 15.67 10.66 -6.66
C PHE A 318 16.57 11.22 -5.56
N LEU A 319 17.83 11.45 -5.90
CA LEU A 319 18.83 11.94 -4.94
C LEU A 319 19.28 13.33 -5.38
N PHE A 320 19.47 14.23 -4.42
CA PHE A 320 19.98 15.57 -4.70
C PHE A 320 21.12 15.91 -3.74
N ALA A 321 22.17 16.52 -4.26
CA ALA A 321 23.26 17.09 -3.49
C ALA A 321 23.02 18.59 -3.27
N CYS A 322 23.23 19.05 -2.04
CA CYS A 322 23.30 20.46 -1.67
C CYS A 322 24.54 20.67 -0.80
N GLY A 323 25.69 20.94 -1.41
CA GLY A 323 26.97 20.89 -0.72
C GLY A 323 27.24 19.49 -0.16
N ASP A 324 27.50 19.39 1.14
CA ASP A 324 27.72 18.10 1.84
C ASP A 324 26.41 17.39 2.25
N SER A 325 25.26 18.03 2.03
CA SER A 325 23.95 17.47 2.39
C SER A 325 23.34 16.69 1.23
N THR A 326 22.66 15.60 1.57
CA THR A 326 21.90 14.78 0.60
C THR A 326 20.42 14.86 0.92
N ILE A 327 19.61 15.15 -0.10
CA ILE A 327 18.16 15.10 -0.07
C ILE A 327 17.74 13.83 -0.80
N ILE A 328 16.81 13.08 -0.22
CA ILE A 328 16.25 11.87 -0.83
C ILE A 328 14.77 12.13 -1.07
N VAL A 329 14.33 11.96 -2.31
CA VAL A 329 12.93 12.10 -2.69
C VAL A 329 12.47 10.78 -3.27
N ASP A 330 11.39 10.24 -2.73
CA ASP A 330 10.77 9.02 -3.23
C ASP A 330 9.38 9.38 -3.78
N ALA A 331 9.10 9.06 -5.04
CA ALA A 331 7.79 9.27 -5.64
C ALA A 331 7.30 7.98 -6.30
N GLY A 332 6.08 7.56 -6.00
CA GLY A 332 5.52 6.31 -6.50
C GLY A 332 4.03 6.44 -6.79
N ILE A 333 3.60 5.84 -7.89
CA ILE A 333 2.19 5.77 -8.29
C ILE A 333 1.79 4.30 -8.38
N LYS A 334 0.61 3.98 -7.88
CA LYS A 334 -0.02 2.67 -8.05
C LYS A 334 -0.31 2.46 -9.53
N LYS A 335 0.25 1.40 -10.11
CA LYS A 335 -0.13 0.98 -11.46
C LYS A 335 -1.18 -0.10 -11.26
N ASP A 336 -2.44 0.20 -11.57
CA ASP A 336 -3.45 -0.85 -11.70
C ASP A 336 -3.12 -1.65 -12.96
N SER A 337 -2.27 -2.66 -12.82
CA SER A 337 -2.17 -3.75 -13.79
C SER A 337 -3.50 -4.50 -13.76
N PRO A 338 -4.18 -4.75 -14.88
CA PRO A 338 -5.12 -5.86 -14.90
C PRO A 338 -4.29 -7.14 -14.68
N GLU A 339 -4.46 -7.76 -13.50
CA GLU A 339 -3.84 -9.03 -13.06
C GLU A 339 -2.35 -8.97 -12.66
N GLU A 340 -2.08 -8.60 -11.41
CA GLU A 340 -0.89 -9.05 -10.65
C GLU A 340 -1.27 -9.21 -9.17
N ASP A 341 -2.08 -10.24 -8.85
CA ASP A 341 -2.07 -10.82 -7.51
C ASP A 341 -1.16 -12.05 -7.55
N GLU A 342 -0.17 -12.03 -6.65
CA GLU A 342 0.63 -13.16 -6.18
C GLU A 342 1.34 -14.03 -7.22
N THR A 343 2.64 -13.75 -7.46
CA THR A 343 3.75 -14.71 -7.29
C THR A 343 5.05 -14.11 -7.82
N GLY A 344 6.01 -13.84 -6.94
CA GLY A 344 7.28 -13.25 -7.38
C GLY A 344 8.39 -13.14 -6.33
N ARG A 345 8.46 -14.04 -5.35
CA ARG A 345 9.72 -14.27 -4.60
C ARG A 345 10.54 -15.34 -5.30
N VAL A 346 11.59 -14.94 -6.03
CA VAL A 346 12.81 -15.74 -6.13
C VAL A 346 14.05 -14.86 -6.40
N ASP A 347 14.96 -14.86 -5.43
CA ASP A 347 16.42 -14.72 -5.50
C ASP A 347 17.08 -13.46 -6.07
N ALA A 348 17.22 -12.45 -5.20
CA ALA A 348 18.31 -11.49 -5.27
C ALA A 348 19.61 -12.07 -4.66
N GLN A 349 20.40 -12.79 -5.47
CA GLN A 349 21.82 -13.00 -5.16
C GLN A 349 22.68 -13.11 -6.45
N LYS A 350 23.26 -11.97 -6.87
CA LYS A 350 24.69 -11.73 -7.17
C LYS A 350 24.87 -10.61 -8.18
N ALA A 351 25.57 -9.56 -7.75
CA ALA A 351 26.19 -8.58 -8.62
C ALA A 351 27.41 -9.19 -9.35
N SER A 352 27.55 -8.92 -10.66
CA SER A 352 28.83 -8.65 -11.34
C SER A 352 28.65 -8.25 -12.81
N ALA A 353 29.08 -7.01 -13.14
CA ALA A 353 29.75 -6.52 -14.36
C ALA A 353 29.22 -6.80 -15.81
N VAL A 354 28.59 -5.76 -16.41
CA VAL A 354 28.82 -5.05 -17.72
C VAL A 354 29.48 -5.79 -18.92
N PRO A 355 29.22 -5.46 -20.24
CA PRO A 355 28.02 -4.96 -20.96
C PRO A 355 27.65 -5.82 -22.22
N LYS A 356 26.46 -5.61 -22.84
CA LYS A 356 26.29 -5.63 -24.32
C LYS A 356 24.89 -5.17 -24.79
N ALA A 357 24.89 -4.60 -26.00
CA ALA A 357 23.85 -3.85 -26.71
C ALA A 357 22.59 -4.67 -27.12
N PRO A 358 21.53 -4.02 -27.66
CA PRO A 358 20.14 -4.48 -27.59
C PRO A 358 19.76 -5.38 -28.76
N VAL A 359 19.29 -6.61 -28.47
CA VAL A 359 18.46 -7.41 -29.38
C VAL A 359 17.60 -8.37 -28.53
N ASP A 360 16.31 -8.47 -28.87
CA ASP A 360 15.28 -9.41 -28.38
C ASP A 360 14.59 -9.16 -27.01
N ASP A 361 13.79 -8.08 -26.94
CA ASP A 361 12.77 -7.90 -25.88
C ASP A 361 11.55 -8.84 -26.05
N GLU A 362 11.18 -9.23 -27.28
CA GLU A 362 10.01 -10.09 -27.52
C GLU A 362 10.21 -11.55 -27.08
N LEU A 363 11.43 -12.08 -27.21
CA LEU A 363 11.77 -13.44 -26.76
C LEU A 363 11.92 -13.53 -25.23
N ARG A 364 12.34 -12.44 -24.57
CA ARG A 364 12.33 -12.35 -23.10
C ARG A 364 10.91 -12.35 -22.55
N ASN A 365 10.01 -11.56 -23.16
CA ASN A 365 8.61 -11.51 -22.74
C ASN A 365 7.89 -12.86 -22.91
N LEU A 366 8.18 -13.62 -23.99
CA LEU A 366 7.64 -14.98 -24.13
C LEU A 366 8.25 -15.98 -23.14
N HIS A 367 9.51 -15.82 -22.72
CA HIS A 367 10.11 -16.69 -21.70
C HIS A 367 9.48 -16.46 -20.32
N LEU A 368 9.20 -15.21 -19.96
CA LEU A 368 8.49 -14.87 -18.72
C LEU A 368 7.06 -15.48 -18.68
N ILE A 369 6.32 -15.46 -19.80
CA ILE A 369 4.99 -16.08 -19.86
C ILE A 369 5.04 -17.60 -19.66
N MET A 370 6.13 -18.25 -20.10
CA MET A 370 6.30 -19.71 -19.98
C MET A 370 6.64 -20.17 -18.56
N GLU A 371 7.00 -19.25 -17.66
CA GLU A 371 7.35 -19.51 -16.26
C GLU A 371 6.21 -19.17 -15.28
N ILE A 372 5.06 -18.69 -15.79
CA ILE A 372 3.87 -18.41 -14.98
C ILE A 372 3.34 -19.72 -14.39
N PRO A 373 3.30 -19.90 -13.06
CA PRO A 373 2.64 -21.05 -12.45
C PRO A 373 1.13 -20.96 -12.70
N ILE A 374 0.55 -22.05 -13.22
CA ILE A 374 -0.87 -22.13 -13.54
C ILE A 374 -1.51 -23.21 -12.67
N GLU A 375 -2.64 -22.90 -12.04
CA GLU A 375 -3.42 -23.90 -11.31
C GLU A 375 -4.06 -24.89 -12.28
N LEU A 376 -3.80 -26.18 -12.04
CA LEU A 376 -4.30 -27.28 -12.83
C LEU A 376 -5.34 -28.05 -12.01
N THR A 377 -6.60 -27.93 -12.41
CA THR A 377 -7.72 -28.62 -11.76
C THR A 377 -7.91 -29.97 -12.43
N VAL A 378 -7.98 -31.04 -11.64
CA VAL A 378 -8.31 -32.38 -12.13
C VAL A 378 -9.66 -32.77 -11.58
N GLU A 379 -10.62 -33.00 -12.47
CA GLU A 379 -11.97 -33.35 -12.08
C GLU A 379 -12.29 -34.80 -12.45
N MET A 380 -12.79 -35.56 -11.46
CA MET A 380 -13.28 -36.93 -11.66
C MET A 380 -14.67 -36.96 -12.33
N GLY A 381 -15.33 -35.82 -12.46
CA GLY A 381 -16.62 -35.68 -13.12
C GLY A 381 -17.45 -34.51 -12.57
N ARG A 382 -18.39 -34.02 -13.37
CA ARG A 382 -19.38 -32.99 -12.99
C ARG A 382 -20.76 -33.62 -12.89
N THR A 383 -21.69 -32.97 -12.19
CA THR A 383 -23.13 -33.26 -12.29
C THR A 383 -23.94 -32.02 -11.96
N GLN A 384 -25.15 -31.90 -12.49
CA GLN A 384 -26.07 -30.81 -12.15
C GLN A 384 -27.20 -31.33 -11.25
N LYS A 385 -27.39 -30.69 -10.08
CA LYS A 385 -28.46 -31.01 -9.13
C LYS A 385 -29.35 -29.79 -8.90
N ARG A 386 -30.62 -30.02 -8.54
CA ARG A 386 -31.50 -28.92 -8.12
C ARG A 386 -31.11 -28.47 -6.71
N VAL A 387 -31.34 -27.19 -6.39
CA VAL A 387 -31.09 -26.63 -5.04
C VAL A 387 -31.78 -27.45 -3.93
N SER A 388 -32.98 -27.97 -4.22
CA SER A 388 -33.74 -28.82 -3.28
C SER A 388 -33.12 -30.20 -3.03
N GLU A 389 -32.24 -30.68 -3.90
CA GLU A 389 -31.48 -31.93 -3.75
C GLU A 389 -30.20 -31.68 -2.96
N LEU A 390 -29.54 -30.54 -3.18
CA LEU A 390 -28.36 -30.11 -2.40
C LEU A 390 -28.69 -29.95 -0.91
N LEU A 391 -29.81 -29.31 -0.59
CA LEU A 391 -30.26 -29.12 0.79
C LEU A 391 -30.63 -30.43 1.53
N LYS A 392 -30.73 -31.55 0.81
CA LYS A 392 -31.01 -32.89 1.38
C LYS A 392 -29.74 -33.71 1.57
N LEU A 393 -28.58 -33.21 1.13
CA LEU A 393 -27.31 -33.89 1.35
C LEU A 393 -26.98 -33.91 2.85
N SER A 394 -26.56 -35.07 3.30
CA SER A 394 -26.15 -35.35 4.67
C SER A 394 -24.96 -36.28 4.66
N GLN A 395 -24.28 -36.42 5.80
CA GLN A 395 -23.13 -37.30 5.93
C GLN A 395 -23.49 -38.73 5.46
N GLY A 396 -22.73 -39.24 4.49
CA GLY A 396 -22.97 -40.55 3.86
C GLY A 396 -23.83 -40.53 2.59
N SER A 397 -24.27 -39.36 2.13
CA SER A 397 -24.95 -39.24 0.82
C SER A 397 -23.96 -39.49 -0.32
N VAL A 398 -24.40 -40.26 -1.32
CA VAL A 398 -23.62 -40.51 -2.55
C VAL A 398 -24.13 -39.58 -3.65
N VAL A 399 -23.21 -38.89 -4.34
CA VAL A 399 -23.53 -38.01 -5.46
C VAL A 399 -23.02 -38.67 -6.74
N ASP A 400 -23.95 -39.07 -7.61
CA ASP A 400 -23.61 -39.62 -8.91
C ASP A 400 -23.04 -38.52 -9.82
N LEU A 401 -21.87 -38.76 -10.41
CA LEU A 401 -21.22 -37.89 -11.39
C LEU A 401 -21.53 -38.35 -12.82
N ASP A 402 -21.39 -37.45 -13.79
CA ASP A 402 -21.72 -37.71 -15.20
C ASP A 402 -20.65 -38.55 -15.92
N GLN A 403 -19.51 -38.82 -15.28
CA GLN A 403 -18.37 -39.57 -15.84
C GLN A 403 -18.50 -41.08 -15.59
N LEU A 404 -18.25 -41.91 -16.62
CA LEU A 404 -18.37 -43.37 -16.52
C LEU A 404 -17.11 -44.02 -15.93
N GLU A 405 -17.28 -45.17 -15.29
CA GLU A 405 -16.18 -45.96 -14.73
C GLU A 405 -15.19 -46.37 -15.84
N GLY A 406 -13.91 -46.02 -15.63
CA GLY A 406 -12.83 -46.30 -16.59
C GLY A 406 -12.59 -45.22 -17.65
N GLU A 407 -13.36 -44.13 -17.65
CA GLU A 407 -13.06 -42.98 -18.51
C GLU A 407 -11.94 -42.11 -17.93
N PRO A 408 -11.06 -41.53 -18.78
CA PRO A 408 -10.01 -40.63 -18.31
C PRO A 408 -10.61 -39.35 -17.72
N VAL A 409 -10.04 -38.88 -16.61
CA VAL A 409 -10.41 -37.64 -15.93
C VAL A 409 -10.06 -36.41 -16.76
N ASP A 410 -10.85 -35.35 -16.58
CA ASP A 410 -10.63 -34.08 -17.26
C ASP A 410 -9.58 -33.26 -16.53
N VAL A 411 -8.65 -32.68 -17.30
CA VAL A 411 -7.59 -31.80 -16.81
C VAL A 411 -7.83 -30.40 -17.34
N LEU A 412 -8.10 -29.48 -16.42
CA LEU A 412 -8.51 -28.12 -16.72
C LEU A 412 -7.48 -27.09 -16.23
N VAL A 413 -7.45 -25.96 -16.91
CA VAL A 413 -6.76 -24.73 -16.50
C VAL A 413 -7.76 -23.60 -16.65
N ASN A 414 -8.03 -22.85 -15.57
CA ASN A 414 -9.03 -21.78 -15.55
C ASN A 414 -10.36 -22.20 -16.21
N GLU A 415 -10.91 -23.32 -15.75
CA GLU A 415 -12.13 -23.96 -16.26
C GLU A 415 -12.10 -24.45 -17.73
N THR A 416 -10.97 -24.29 -18.43
CA THR A 416 -10.80 -24.73 -19.82
C THR A 416 -10.14 -26.11 -19.89
N LEU A 417 -10.79 -27.07 -20.57
CA LEU A 417 -10.23 -28.40 -20.78
C LEU A 417 -8.96 -28.35 -21.65
N ILE A 418 -7.83 -28.77 -21.10
CA ILE A 418 -6.53 -28.78 -21.80
C ILE A 418 -6.04 -30.18 -22.14
N ALA A 419 -6.45 -31.19 -21.39
CA ALA A 419 -6.03 -32.57 -21.55
C ALA A 419 -7.00 -33.55 -20.86
N LYS A 420 -6.85 -34.84 -21.18
CA LYS A 420 -7.49 -35.97 -20.48
C LYS A 420 -6.42 -36.88 -19.91
N GLY A 421 -6.64 -37.42 -18.72
CA GLY A 421 -5.65 -38.25 -18.05
C GLY A 421 -6.22 -39.39 -17.23
N GLU A 422 -5.38 -40.35 -16.87
CA GLU A 422 -5.73 -41.46 -15.98
C GLU A 422 -5.15 -41.21 -14.59
N VAL A 423 -5.94 -41.48 -13.55
CA VAL A 423 -5.46 -41.39 -12.16
C VAL A 423 -4.51 -42.55 -11.90
N VAL A 424 -3.27 -42.21 -11.53
CA VAL A 424 -2.24 -43.15 -11.11
C VAL A 424 -1.88 -42.88 -9.66
N VAL A 425 -1.50 -43.92 -8.92
CA VAL A 425 -1.00 -43.77 -7.55
C VAL A 425 0.45 -44.21 -7.52
N GLU A 426 1.34 -43.30 -7.13
CA GLU A 426 2.76 -43.58 -7.00
C GLU A 426 3.27 -43.00 -5.67
N LYS A 427 3.99 -43.82 -4.88
CA LYS A 427 4.54 -43.44 -3.57
C LYS A 427 3.50 -42.79 -2.64
N GLU A 428 2.31 -43.41 -2.56
CA GLU A 428 1.19 -42.95 -1.72
C GLU A 428 0.64 -41.56 -2.09
N LYS A 429 1.02 -41.02 -3.25
CA LYS A 429 0.46 -39.79 -3.81
C LYS A 429 -0.35 -40.11 -5.06
N TYR A 430 -1.49 -39.42 -5.22
CA TYR A 430 -2.23 -39.43 -6.46
C TYR A 430 -1.49 -38.57 -7.50
N GLY A 431 -1.43 -39.04 -8.73
CA GLY A 431 -0.91 -38.32 -9.88
C GLY A 431 -1.77 -38.59 -11.11
N ILE A 432 -1.64 -37.76 -12.14
CA ILE A 432 -2.39 -37.92 -13.38
C ILE A 432 -1.44 -38.21 -14.53
N ARG A 433 -1.68 -39.31 -15.24
CA ARG A 433 -0.98 -39.63 -16.49
C ARG A 433 -1.79 -39.06 -17.65
N ILE A 434 -1.24 -38.09 -18.36
CA ILE A 434 -1.88 -37.50 -19.54
C ILE A 434 -2.01 -38.56 -20.64
N VAL A 435 -3.25 -38.79 -21.09
CA VAL A 435 -3.60 -39.72 -22.18
C VAL A 435 -3.76 -38.96 -23.50
N GLU A 436 -4.41 -37.80 -23.46
CA GLU A 436 -4.68 -36.98 -24.64
C GLU A 436 -4.53 -35.50 -24.31
N VAL A 437 -3.99 -34.71 -25.26
CA VAL A 437 -3.80 -33.26 -25.13
C VAL A 437 -4.66 -32.56 -26.17
N VAL A 438 -5.60 -31.72 -25.72
CA VAL A 438 -6.53 -31.00 -26.61
C VAL A 438 -5.76 -30.03 -27.50
N SER A 439 -6.12 -29.93 -28.79
CA SER A 439 -5.37 -29.10 -29.73
C SER A 439 -5.53 -27.59 -29.47
N ARG A 440 -4.50 -26.80 -29.80
CA ARG A 440 -4.53 -25.32 -29.62
C ARG A 440 -5.73 -24.66 -30.31
N LYS A 441 -6.16 -25.18 -31.46
CA LYS A 441 -7.31 -24.67 -32.23
C LYS A 441 -8.65 -24.93 -31.55
N GLU A 442 -8.74 -25.99 -30.74
CA GLU A 442 -9.93 -26.33 -29.96
C GLU A 442 -9.99 -25.55 -28.65
N ARG A 443 -8.85 -25.36 -27.97
CA ARG A 443 -8.74 -24.53 -26.75
C ARG A 443 -9.16 -23.07 -26.97
N VAL A 444 -8.82 -22.50 -28.13
CA VAL A 444 -9.20 -21.11 -28.47
C VAL A 444 -10.69 -20.98 -28.80
N LYS A 445 -11.36 -22.07 -29.21
CA LYS A 445 -12.80 -22.06 -29.49
C LYS A 445 -13.65 -22.11 -28.22
N SER A 446 -13.15 -22.68 -27.13
CA SER A 446 -13.84 -22.74 -25.83
C SER A 446 -13.68 -21.48 -24.98
N LEU A 447 -12.76 -20.57 -25.34
CA LEU A 447 -12.53 -19.27 -24.68
C LEU A 447 -13.48 -18.14 -25.17
N ARG A 448 -14.71 -18.47 -25.58
CA ARG A 448 -15.66 -17.52 -26.20
C ARG A 448 -17.02 -17.46 -25.53
#